data_AF-A0A8T7LLD4-F1
#
_entry.id   AF-A0A8T7LLD4-F1
#
_cell.length_a   1.000
_cell.length_b   1.000
_cell.length_c   1.000
_cell.angle_alpha   90.00
_cell.angle_beta   90.00
_cell.angle_gamma   90.00
#
_symmetry.space_group_name_H-M   'P 1'
#
loop_
_entity.id
_entity.type
_entity.pdbx_description
1 polymer ?
#
loop_
_entity_poly.entity_id
_entity_poly.type
_entity_poly.pdbx_seq_one_letter_code
_entity_poly.pdbx_strand_id
1 'polypeptide(L)'
;MNSSDRLVPRFCGQCGAPLPPGHPRFCIECGHPLRHHTPQDAPPSSQPDHPVATGPTVRLANARTEQSVVGGTVQLPSSGAVPPGLWFAPELPGPDDIVAIYAPLRAVVGGWSGLIENGWEKLGQAWAGDGTSRDLVRFAVERVWFAAPDAAQGMKLHVRITAAAHADEGRTRRGFRYRIGADPPMEVAASWWSEGDAPRYDLAVPQIQIMAPPRIRRVSDYPEQVQRMVAREAETWAQQGEVRGLFRMPNPAQQRTIAGRGIPLIEVSAIGALLRLGGAVQRLYRVLMHRPLVCRSGDWPKLKRRMAHDAAGLGLDMRADAMIEWWLDREGYDGVVLERGAHRYGGGRAVIAFRRSQIALIEG
;
A
#
# COMPACT_ATOMS: atom_id res chain seq x y z
N MET A 1 31.97 3.43 40.98
CA MET A 1 30.90 2.66 40.32
C MET A 1 29.72 3.59 40.11
N ASN A 2 29.35 3.87 38.85
CA ASN A 2 28.00 4.29 38.51
C ASN A 2 27.73 3.88 37.07
N SER A 3 27.03 2.75 36.95
CA SER A 3 26.56 2.13 35.72
C SER A 3 25.47 2.99 35.08
N SER A 4 25.66 3.36 33.81
CA SER A 4 24.56 3.71 32.91
C SER A 4 24.99 3.50 31.46
N ASP A 5 25.60 2.34 31.15
CA ASP A 5 25.61 1.82 29.79
C ASP A 5 24.16 1.43 29.45
N ARG A 6 23.44 2.35 28.82
CA ARG A 6 22.10 2.07 28.28
C ARG A 6 22.25 1.04 27.17
N LEU A 7 21.86 -0.19 27.47
CA LEU A 7 21.79 -1.32 26.54
C LEU A 7 21.10 -0.91 25.24
N VAL A 8 21.85 -0.93 24.13
CA VAL A 8 21.31 -0.81 22.79
C VAL A 8 20.47 -2.06 22.51
N PRO A 9 19.16 -1.93 22.18
CA PRO A 9 18.33 -3.09 21.89
C PRO A 9 18.92 -3.89 20.73
N ARG A 10 19.09 -5.21 20.92
CA ARG A 10 19.57 -6.12 19.86
C ARG A 10 18.48 -6.50 18.85
N PHE A 11 17.22 -6.29 19.20
CA PHE A 11 16.05 -6.68 18.40
C PHE A 11 15.02 -5.55 18.37
N CYS A 12 14.24 -5.48 17.29
CA CYS A 12 13.17 -4.51 17.13
C CYS A 12 11.99 -4.84 18.07
N GLY A 13 11.56 -3.87 18.88
CA GLY A 13 10.41 -4.03 19.78
C GLY A 13 9.04 -4.17 19.10
N GLN A 14 8.96 -3.96 17.78
CA GLN A 14 7.71 -4.06 17.02
C GLN A 14 7.59 -5.37 16.22
N CYS A 15 8.66 -5.82 15.56
CA CYS A 15 8.61 -7.00 14.69
C CYS A 15 9.59 -8.13 15.10
N GLY A 16 10.38 -7.95 16.15
CA GLY A 16 11.32 -8.96 16.65
C GLY A 16 12.60 -9.15 15.80
N ALA A 17 12.72 -8.46 14.65
CA ALA A 17 13.89 -8.60 13.78
C ALA A 17 15.20 -8.12 14.46
N PRO A 18 16.34 -8.76 14.18
CA PRO A 18 17.64 -8.33 14.70
C PRO A 18 17.99 -6.94 14.17
N LEU A 19 18.50 -6.08 15.06
CA LEU A 19 18.90 -4.72 14.72
C LEU A 19 20.37 -4.69 14.31
N PRO A 20 20.72 -3.97 13.22
CA PRO A 20 22.11 -3.82 12.82
C PRO A 20 22.91 -3.07 13.91
N PRO A 21 24.23 -3.33 14.04
CA PRO A 21 25.08 -2.64 15.02
C PRO A 21 25.15 -1.13 14.72
N GLY A 22 25.36 -0.30 15.75
CA GLY A 22 25.62 1.14 15.58
C GLY A 22 24.42 2.08 15.73
N HIS A 23 23.52 1.83 16.69
CA HIS A 23 22.38 2.70 17.02
C HIS A 23 21.46 3.03 15.83
N PRO A 24 20.85 2.00 15.18
CA PRO A 24 19.91 2.24 14.10
C PRO A 24 18.73 3.08 14.60
N ARG A 25 18.36 4.10 13.83
CA ARG A 25 17.20 4.98 14.16
C ARG A 25 15.85 4.34 13.81
N PHE A 26 15.86 3.29 12.98
CA PHE A 26 14.67 2.56 12.54
C PHE A 26 14.99 1.07 12.34
N CYS A 27 14.00 0.19 12.48
CA CYS A 27 14.13 -1.20 12.06
C CYS A 27 14.10 -1.31 10.54
N ILE A 28 15.08 -1.98 9.95
CA ILE A 28 15.18 -2.15 8.48
C ILE A 28 14.06 -3.02 7.90
N GLU A 29 13.55 -3.96 8.68
CA GLU A 29 12.51 -4.91 8.26
C GLU A 29 11.11 -4.28 8.27
N CYS A 30 10.73 -3.60 9.35
CA CYS A 30 9.36 -3.07 9.53
C CYS A 30 9.25 -1.53 9.50
N GLY A 31 10.37 -0.82 9.44
CA GLY A 31 10.42 0.65 9.44
C GLY A 31 10.10 1.31 10.77
N HIS A 32 9.97 0.56 11.88
CA HIS A 32 9.63 1.12 13.19
C HIS A 32 10.76 2.01 13.74
N PRO A 33 10.49 3.25 14.20
CA PRO A 33 11.50 4.14 14.76
C PRO A 33 12.00 3.68 16.14
N LEU A 34 13.30 3.59 16.30
CA LEU A 34 14.01 3.17 17.51
C LEU A 34 14.48 4.45 18.23
N ARG A 35 13.61 5.04 19.07
CA ARG A 35 13.86 6.36 19.67
C ARG A 35 15.02 6.34 20.68
N HIS A 36 15.98 7.23 20.48
CA HIS A 36 16.88 7.73 21.53
C HIS A 36 17.00 9.26 21.40
N HIS A 37 16.28 10.03 22.21
CA HIS A 37 16.58 11.44 22.45
C HIS A 37 16.41 11.78 23.94
N THR A 38 17.46 12.38 24.49
CA THR A 38 17.64 12.88 25.86
C THR A 38 16.79 14.13 26.12
N PRO A 39 16.30 14.38 27.36
CA PRO A 39 15.32 15.42 27.66
C PRO A 39 15.98 16.73 28.12
N GLN A 40 15.56 17.87 27.58
CA GLN A 40 15.48 19.11 28.35
C GLN A 40 14.55 20.12 27.65
N ASP A 41 13.72 20.76 28.48
CA ASP A 41 12.81 21.90 28.23
C ASP A 41 11.46 21.64 27.53
N ALA A 42 10.50 21.08 28.29
CA ALA A 42 9.11 21.55 28.32
C ALA A 42 8.37 21.05 29.61
N PRO A 43 7.42 21.83 30.18
CA PRO A 43 6.82 21.59 31.51
C PRO A 43 5.72 20.49 31.53
N PRO A 44 5.22 20.07 32.71
CA PRO A 44 4.77 18.70 32.94
C PRO A 44 3.25 18.44 32.81
N SER A 45 2.97 17.15 32.60
CA SER A 45 1.70 16.42 32.77
C SER A 45 0.71 16.51 31.60
N SER A 46 0.15 15.43 31.04
CA SER A 46 -0.07 14.06 31.53
C SER A 46 -0.24 13.08 30.35
N GLN A 47 0.24 11.85 30.54
CA GLN A 47 0.04 10.62 29.74
C GLN A 47 0.96 10.34 28.53
N PRO A 48 1.38 9.08 28.32
CA PRO A 48 2.42 8.74 27.36
C PRO A 48 1.85 8.60 25.94
N ASP A 49 2.41 9.37 25.02
CA ASP A 49 2.24 9.22 23.57
C ASP A 49 2.77 7.85 23.12
N HIS A 50 1.85 6.90 23.03
CA HIS A 50 1.98 5.75 22.15
C HIS A 50 2.15 6.23 20.71
N PRO A 51 3.13 5.73 19.92
CA PRO A 51 3.02 5.83 18.47
C PRO A 51 1.86 4.93 18.03
N VAL A 52 0.73 5.58 17.81
CA VAL A 52 -0.55 5.06 17.34
C VAL A 52 -0.37 4.23 16.07
N ALA A 53 -0.91 3.01 16.10
CA ALA A 53 -1.25 2.24 14.92
C ALA A 53 -2.09 3.13 13.97
N THR A 54 -1.57 3.46 12.79
CA THR A 54 -2.18 4.50 11.93
C THR A 54 -3.34 4.01 11.05
N GLY A 55 -4.12 3.04 11.55
CA GLY A 55 -5.38 2.59 10.98
C GLY A 55 -6.37 2.21 12.11
N PRO A 56 -7.68 2.51 11.98
CA PRO A 56 -8.66 2.20 13.02
C PRO A 56 -8.87 0.70 13.17
N THR A 57 -8.65 0.16 14.37
CA THR A 57 -9.34 -1.03 14.87
C THR A 57 -10.66 -0.57 15.46
N VAL A 58 -11.79 -1.12 14.98
CA VAL A 58 -13.13 -0.74 15.42
C VAL A 58 -13.88 -2.00 15.86
N ARG A 59 -14.51 -1.88 17.02
CA ARG A 59 -15.21 -2.93 17.76
C ARG A 59 -16.71 -2.87 17.44
N LEU A 60 -17.25 -3.91 16.81
CA LEU A 60 -18.70 -4.06 16.58
C LEU A 60 -19.34 -4.96 17.66
N ALA A 61 -20.54 -4.60 18.10
CA ALA A 61 -21.11 -5.00 19.40
C ALA A 61 -21.70 -6.43 19.51
N ASN A 62 -21.67 -7.26 18.45
CA ASN A 62 -22.51 -8.46 18.41
C ASN A 62 -21.78 -9.81 18.15
N ALA A 63 -20.46 -9.88 18.33
CA ALA A 63 -19.70 -11.14 18.22
C ALA A 63 -19.03 -11.51 19.55
N ARG A 64 -19.07 -12.80 19.94
CA ARG A 64 -18.54 -13.30 21.22
C ARG A 64 -17.00 -13.47 21.25
N THR A 65 -16.26 -12.93 20.27
CA THR A 65 -14.78 -12.93 20.22
C THR A 65 -14.26 -11.77 19.34
N GLU A 66 -13.05 -11.25 19.62
CA GLU A 66 -12.43 -10.07 18.99
C GLU A 66 -12.11 -10.27 17.49
N GLN A 67 -12.57 -9.34 16.63
CA GLN A 67 -12.16 -9.24 15.22
C GLN A 67 -11.73 -7.81 14.89
N SER A 68 -10.71 -7.64 14.04
CA SER A 68 -10.11 -6.35 13.67
C SER A 68 -10.43 -5.98 12.22
N VAL A 69 -10.37 -4.71 11.81
CA VAL A 69 -10.31 -4.31 10.39
C VAL A 69 -8.97 -3.61 10.22
N VAL A 70 -7.98 -4.28 9.64
CA VAL A 70 -6.65 -3.66 9.47
C VAL A 70 -6.71 -2.73 8.26
N GLY A 71 -6.53 -1.44 8.51
CA GLY A 71 -6.22 -0.46 7.46
C GLY A 71 -4.94 -0.91 6.76
N GLY A 72 -5.07 -1.35 5.51
CA GLY A 72 -3.99 -2.01 4.78
C GLY A 72 -2.73 -1.15 4.74
N THR A 73 -1.69 -1.55 5.46
CA THR A 73 -0.29 -1.34 5.11
C THR A 73 0.44 -2.57 5.62
N VAL A 74 0.82 -3.45 4.69
CA VAL A 74 1.71 -4.60 4.90
C VAL A 74 1.08 -5.78 5.69
N GLN A 75 1.57 -6.97 5.36
CA GLN A 75 1.11 -8.31 5.74
C GLN A 75 0.64 -8.52 7.18
N LEU A 76 -0.19 -9.55 7.29
CA LEU A 76 -0.75 -10.14 8.51
C LEU A 76 0.35 -10.86 9.30
N PRO A 77 0.56 -10.45 10.55
CA PRO A 77 0.59 -11.44 11.63
C PRO A 77 -0.35 -11.11 12.81
N SER A 78 -0.86 -9.88 12.93
CA SER A 78 -1.53 -9.44 14.16
C SER A 78 -3.03 -9.75 14.24
N SER A 79 -3.71 -10.10 13.13
CA SER A 79 -5.16 -10.35 13.15
C SER A 79 -5.55 -11.83 13.14
N GLY A 80 -4.61 -12.75 12.89
CA GLY A 80 -4.90 -14.18 12.73
C GLY A 80 -5.75 -14.55 11.50
N ALA A 81 -6.22 -13.57 10.70
CA ALA A 81 -7.09 -13.83 9.57
C ALA A 81 -6.34 -14.28 8.31
N VAL A 82 -6.83 -15.31 7.64
CA VAL A 82 -6.19 -15.86 6.44
C VAL A 82 -6.77 -15.23 5.16
N PRO A 83 -5.96 -14.55 4.32
CA PRO A 83 -6.43 -13.96 3.06
C PRO A 83 -6.81 -15.00 2.02
N PRO A 84 -7.51 -14.57 0.95
CA PRO A 84 -7.73 -15.43 -0.21
C PRO A 84 -6.39 -15.90 -0.78
N GLY A 85 -6.34 -17.15 -1.24
CA GLY A 85 -5.16 -17.77 -1.84
C GLY A 85 -4.07 -18.19 -0.84
N LEU A 86 -4.25 -17.96 0.47
CA LEU A 86 -3.23 -18.23 1.50
C LEU A 86 -3.69 -19.24 2.56
N TRP A 87 -4.78 -19.95 2.32
CA TRP A 87 -5.17 -21.12 3.11
C TRP A 87 -4.66 -22.39 2.46
N PHE A 88 -3.82 -23.14 3.16
CA PHE A 88 -3.12 -24.30 2.59
C PHE A 88 -3.62 -25.64 3.14
N ALA A 89 -4.52 -25.62 4.12
CA ALA A 89 -5.08 -26.85 4.67
C ALA A 89 -6.09 -27.48 3.69
N PRO A 90 -6.14 -28.82 3.59
CA PRO A 90 -7.08 -29.51 2.71
C PRO A 90 -8.53 -29.37 3.18
N GLU A 91 -8.75 -29.18 4.49
CA GLU A 91 -10.06 -28.93 5.07
C GLU A 91 -10.53 -27.48 4.83
N LEU A 92 -11.85 -27.30 4.86
CA LEU A 92 -12.45 -25.96 4.87
C LEU A 92 -12.15 -25.27 6.21
N PRO A 93 -11.97 -23.93 6.20
CA PRO A 93 -11.99 -23.14 7.43
C PRO A 93 -13.28 -23.42 8.23
N GLY A 94 -13.11 -23.80 9.49
CA GLY A 94 -14.19 -24.04 10.42
C GLY A 94 -14.72 -22.74 11.05
N PRO A 95 -15.75 -22.84 11.91
CA PRO A 95 -16.37 -21.67 12.56
C PRO A 95 -15.42 -20.82 13.41
N ASP A 96 -14.40 -21.46 13.98
CA ASP A 96 -13.42 -20.80 14.86
C ASP A 96 -12.27 -20.15 14.09
N ASP A 97 -12.13 -20.49 12.80
CA ASP A 97 -11.13 -19.89 11.93
C ASP A 97 -11.56 -18.50 11.47
N ILE A 98 -10.58 -17.62 11.24
CA ILE A 98 -10.80 -16.27 10.75
C ILE A 98 -10.25 -16.18 9.33
N VAL A 99 -11.08 -15.77 8.38
CA VAL A 99 -10.69 -15.50 6.99
C VAL A 99 -10.85 -14.01 6.68
N ALA A 100 -9.99 -13.50 5.80
CA ALA A 100 -10.01 -12.11 5.39
C ALA A 100 -10.64 -11.91 4.01
N ILE A 101 -11.48 -10.89 3.86
CA ILE A 101 -12.06 -10.45 2.57
C ILE A 101 -11.65 -9.02 2.29
N TYR A 102 -11.09 -8.75 1.11
CA TYR A 102 -10.79 -7.38 0.69
C TYR A 102 -12.02 -6.69 0.07
N ALA A 103 -12.52 -5.68 0.75
CA ALA A 103 -13.56 -4.81 0.21
C ALA A 103 -13.02 -3.94 -0.96
N PRO A 104 -13.84 -3.62 -1.99
CA PRO A 104 -13.46 -2.78 -3.12
C PRO A 104 -13.34 -1.32 -2.69
N LEU A 105 -12.23 -0.99 -2.04
CA LEU A 105 -12.01 0.35 -1.51
C LEU A 105 -10.88 1.05 -2.24
N ARG A 106 -11.07 2.34 -2.43
CA ARG A 106 -10.05 3.25 -2.97
C ARG A 106 -9.45 4.07 -1.83
N ALA A 107 -8.12 4.09 -1.75
CA ALA A 107 -7.41 4.94 -0.82
C ALA A 107 -7.63 6.43 -1.17
N VAL A 108 -8.00 7.22 -0.18
CA VAL A 108 -8.15 8.68 -0.25
C VAL A 108 -7.35 9.34 0.86
N VAL A 109 -7.19 10.67 0.80
CA VAL A 109 -6.54 11.41 1.89
C VAL A 109 -7.30 11.17 3.18
N GLY A 110 -6.61 10.67 4.20
CA GLY A 110 -7.18 10.44 5.53
C GLY A 110 -8.18 9.29 5.64
N GLY A 111 -8.28 8.37 4.67
CA GLY A 111 -9.23 7.26 4.75
C GLY A 111 -9.42 6.44 3.48
N TRP A 112 -10.61 5.86 3.37
CA TRP A 112 -11.01 4.98 2.28
C TRP A 112 -12.36 5.40 1.69
N SER A 113 -12.60 5.01 0.45
CA SER A 113 -13.90 5.18 -0.19
C SER A 113 -14.35 3.96 -0.97
N GLY A 114 -15.58 3.51 -0.74
CA GLY A 114 -16.32 2.58 -1.60
C GLY A 114 -17.15 3.37 -2.60
N LEU A 115 -17.08 3.03 -3.88
CA LEU A 115 -17.77 3.74 -4.96
C LEU A 115 -18.40 2.74 -5.92
N ILE A 116 -19.51 3.13 -6.57
CA ILE A 116 -20.13 2.28 -7.58
C ILE A 116 -19.16 1.94 -8.73
N GLU A 117 -18.27 2.86 -9.08
CA GLU A 117 -17.20 2.64 -10.07
C GLU A 117 -16.17 1.57 -9.67
N ASN A 118 -16.21 1.08 -8.43
CA ASN A 118 -15.36 0.01 -7.93
C ASN A 118 -16.17 -1.26 -7.59
N GLY A 119 -17.40 -1.40 -8.12
CA GLY A 119 -18.19 -2.63 -7.97
C GLY A 119 -19.21 -2.61 -6.83
N TRP A 120 -19.36 -1.49 -6.11
CA TRP A 120 -20.47 -1.34 -5.17
C TRP A 120 -21.78 -1.08 -5.91
N GLU A 121 -22.86 -1.68 -5.44
CA GLU A 121 -24.22 -1.47 -5.97
C GLU A 121 -25.02 -0.64 -4.98
N LYS A 122 -25.81 0.33 -5.47
CA LYS A 122 -26.73 1.09 -4.63
C LYS A 122 -28.01 0.28 -4.43
N LEU A 123 -28.31 -0.10 -3.19
CA LEU A 123 -29.51 -0.88 -2.86
C LEU A 123 -30.76 0.00 -2.68
N GLY A 124 -30.58 1.24 -2.20
CA GLY A 124 -31.70 2.13 -1.94
C GLY A 124 -31.38 3.24 -0.94
N GLN A 125 -32.41 3.97 -0.55
CA GLN A 125 -32.37 5.02 0.46
C GLN A 125 -33.37 4.67 1.56
N ALA A 126 -32.94 4.76 2.81
CA ALA A 126 -33.76 4.47 3.98
C ALA A 126 -33.52 5.53 5.05
N TRP A 127 -34.53 5.78 5.89
CA TRP A 127 -34.39 6.69 7.02
C TRP A 127 -33.42 6.12 8.08
N ALA A 128 -32.61 6.97 8.72
CA ALA A 128 -31.55 6.54 9.64
C ALA A 128 -32.07 5.90 10.95
N GLY A 129 -33.31 6.19 11.36
CA GLY A 129 -33.92 5.57 12.54
C GLY A 129 -33.31 5.98 13.89
N ASP A 130 -32.42 6.97 13.91
CA ASP A 130 -31.63 7.41 15.07
C ASP A 130 -32.19 8.68 15.73
N GLY A 131 -33.46 9.00 15.48
CA GLY A 131 -34.11 10.23 15.96
C GLY A 131 -33.68 11.50 15.20
N THR A 132 -32.86 11.39 14.16
CA THR A 132 -32.51 12.51 13.27
C THR A 132 -33.29 12.42 11.95
N SER A 133 -33.49 13.54 11.24
CA SER A 133 -34.11 13.57 9.91
C SER A 133 -33.18 13.09 8.78
N ARG A 134 -32.14 12.31 9.11
CA ARG A 134 -31.10 11.93 8.15
C ARG A 134 -31.52 10.70 7.35
N ASP A 135 -31.32 10.78 6.05
CA ASP A 135 -31.42 9.64 5.15
C ASP A 135 -30.07 8.92 5.03
N LEU A 136 -30.11 7.60 4.95
CA LEU A 136 -28.99 6.72 4.67
C LEU A 136 -29.14 6.13 3.27
N VAL A 137 -28.06 6.15 2.51
CA VAL A 137 -27.95 5.41 1.25
C VAL A 137 -27.19 4.12 1.53
N ARG A 138 -27.80 2.99 1.14
CA ARG A 138 -27.21 1.67 1.32
C ARG A 138 -26.53 1.18 0.05
N PHE A 139 -25.39 0.56 0.24
CA PHE A 139 -24.59 -0.06 -0.81
C PHE A 139 -24.35 -1.53 -0.49
N ALA A 140 -24.13 -2.35 -1.51
CA ALA A 140 -23.67 -3.73 -1.34
C ALA A 140 -22.60 -4.10 -2.35
N VAL A 141 -21.81 -5.11 -2.02
CA VAL A 141 -20.89 -5.74 -2.95
C VAL A 141 -20.70 -7.20 -2.58
N GLU A 142 -20.56 -8.05 -3.58
CA GLU A 142 -20.21 -9.45 -3.37
C GLU A 142 -18.71 -9.67 -3.57
N ARG A 143 -18.13 -10.45 -2.68
CA ARG A 143 -16.73 -10.83 -2.68
C ARG A 143 -16.59 -12.33 -2.51
N VAL A 144 -15.47 -12.85 -2.99
CA VAL A 144 -15.18 -14.27 -2.92
C VAL A 144 -13.85 -14.45 -2.19
N TRP A 145 -13.86 -15.29 -1.17
CA TRP A 145 -12.67 -15.89 -0.60
C TRP A 145 -12.47 -17.28 -1.19
N PHE A 146 -11.22 -17.66 -1.36
CA PHE A 146 -10.82 -18.96 -1.90
C PHE A 146 -9.50 -19.36 -1.24
N ALA A 147 -9.24 -20.66 -1.15
CA ALA A 147 -7.99 -21.17 -0.60
C ALA A 147 -6.82 -21.11 -1.60
N ALA A 148 -5.63 -21.50 -1.17
CA ALA A 148 -4.51 -21.74 -2.08
C ALA A 148 -4.88 -22.83 -3.12
N PRO A 149 -4.18 -22.91 -4.27
CA PRO A 149 -4.38 -24.01 -5.21
C PRO A 149 -4.33 -25.38 -4.52
N ASP A 150 -5.23 -26.28 -4.91
CA ASP A 150 -5.35 -27.65 -4.40
C ASP A 150 -5.73 -27.78 -2.91
N ALA A 151 -6.07 -26.67 -2.24
CA ALA A 151 -6.54 -26.64 -0.85
C ALA A 151 -8.07 -26.45 -0.77
N ALA A 152 -8.65 -26.73 0.41
CA ALA A 152 -10.08 -26.60 0.71
C ALA A 152 -11.02 -27.14 -0.38
N GLN A 153 -10.60 -28.19 -1.09
CA GLN A 153 -11.36 -28.86 -2.15
C GLN A 153 -11.82 -27.92 -3.28
N GLY A 154 -11.12 -26.78 -3.50
CA GLY A 154 -11.50 -25.80 -4.52
C GLY A 154 -12.78 -25.01 -4.21
N MET A 155 -13.30 -25.10 -2.98
CA MET A 155 -14.50 -24.39 -2.55
C MET A 155 -14.27 -22.88 -2.49
N LYS A 156 -15.35 -22.12 -2.72
CA LYS A 156 -15.34 -20.66 -2.65
C LYS A 156 -16.33 -20.17 -1.61
N LEU A 157 -15.90 -19.26 -0.75
CA LEU A 157 -16.79 -18.59 0.20
C LEU A 157 -17.25 -17.26 -0.41
N HIS A 158 -18.54 -17.18 -0.72
CA HIS A 158 -19.18 -15.95 -1.16
C HIS A 158 -19.57 -15.12 0.06
N VAL A 159 -19.28 -13.83 0.01
CA VAL A 159 -19.54 -12.88 1.08
C VAL A 159 -20.19 -11.64 0.50
N ARG A 160 -21.42 -11.36 0.93
CA ARG A 160 -22.12 -10.13 0.63
C ARG A 160 -21.84 -9.12 1.73
N ILE A 161 -21.19 -8.02 1.37
CA ILE A 161 -20.88 -6.91 2.25
C ILE A 161 -21.88 -5.79 1.98
N THR A 162 -22.48 -5.22 3.02
CA THR A 162 -23.27 -3.99 2.93
C THR A 162 -22.52 -2.82 3.52
N ALA A 163 -22.85 -1.62 3.04
CA ALA A 163 -22.35 -0.38 3.61
C ALA A 163 -23.41 0.71 3.64
N ALA A 164 -23.29 1.65 4.57
CA ALA A 164 -24.19 2.80 4.66
C ALA A 164 -23.42 4.14 4.58
N ALA A 165 -24.01 5.14 3.95
CA ALA A 165 -23.54 6.52 4.01
C ALA A 165 -24.69 7.51 4.21
N HIS A 166 -24.39 8.63 4.86
CA HIS A 166 -25.32 9.75 4.94
C HIS A 166 -25.64 10.32 3.54
N ALA A 167 -26.90 10.72 3.35
CA ALA A 167 -27.48 10.94 2.03
C ALA A 167 -26.80 12.02 1.18
N ASP A 168 -26.20 13.06 1.75
CA ASP A 168 -25.53 14.08 0.92
C ASP A 168 -24.27 13.55 0.23
N GLU A 169 -23.51 12.68 0.91
CA GLU A 169 -22.38 11.99 0.31
C GLU A 169 -22.87 10.86 -0.64
N GLY A 170 -23.86 10.07 -0.20
CA GLY A 170 -24.39 8.96 -0.99
C GLY A 170 -25.03 9.39 -2.32
N ARG A 171 -25.75 10.52 -2.34
CA ARG A 171 -26.43 11.06 -3.53
C ARG A 171 -25.48 11.70 -4.52
N THR A 172 -24.58 12.57 -4.07
CA THR A 172 -23.70 13.34 -4.96
C THR A 172 -22.52 12.51 -5.48
N ARG A 173 -22.03 11.54 -4.70
CA ARG A 173 -20.79 10.83 -4.99
C ARG A 173 -20.96 9.38 -5.41
N ARG A 174 -22.18 8.83 -5.29
CA ARG A 174 -22.48 7.44 -5.66
C ARG A 174 -21.56 6.46 -4.90
N GLY A 175 -21.47 6.64 -3.59
CA GLY A 175 -20.66 5.80 -2.70
C GLY A 175 -20.54 6.35 -1.27
N PHE A 176 -19.53 5.90 -0.55
CA PHE A 176 -19.27 6.26 0.85
C PHE A 176 -17.79 6.53 1.12
N ARG A 177 -17.47 7.28 2.19
CA ARG A 177 -16.13 7.39 2.76
C ARG A 177 -16.16 7.06 4.24
N TYR A 178 -15.01 6.62 4.74
CA TYR A 178 -14.74 6.63 6.17
C TYR A 178 -13.29 7.06 6.41
N ARG A 179 -13.08 7.71 7.55
CA ARG A 179 -11.79 8.26 7.94
C ARG A 179 -10.97 7.22 8.69
N ILE A 180 -9.66 7.41 8.68
CA ILE A 180 -8.76 6.75 9.63
C ILE A 180 -9.21 7.17 11.04
N GLY A 181 -9.33 6.21 11.95
CA GLY A 181 -9.84 6.44 13.31
C GLY A 181 -11.36 6.32 13.46
N ALA A 182 -12.11 6.14 12.37
CA ALA A 182 -13.56 6.00 12.41
C ALA A 182 -14.02 4.57 12.08
N ASP A 183 -15.17 4.21 12.63
CA ASP A 183 -15.87 2.95 12.37
C ASP A 183 -16.14 2.80 10.87
N PRO A 184 -15.67 1.71 10.22
CA PRO A 184 -16.02 1.45 8.85
C PRO A 184 -17.52 1.18 8.78
N PRO A 185 -18.26 1.81 7.87
CA PRO A 185 -19.71 1.66 7.81
C PRO A 185 -20.07 0.39 7.02
N MET A 186 -19.35 -0.71 7.24
CA MET A 186 -19.47 -1.96 6.48
C MET A 186 -19.74 -3.14 7.40
N GLU A 187 -20.57 -4.06 6.95
CA GLU A 187 -20.95 -5.28 7.67
C GLU A 187 -21.10 -6.45 6.69
N VAL A 188 -20.96 -7.67 7.19
CA VAL A 188 -21.29 -8.88 6.41
C VAL A 188 -22.79 -9.11 6.50
N ALA A 189 -23.49 -8.99 5.37
CA ALA A 189 -24.93 -9.20 5.29
C ALA A 189 -25.31 -10.67 5.05
N ALA A 190 -24.48 -11.40 4.31
CA ALA A 190 -24.68 -12.83 4.06
C ALA A 190 -23.33 -13.48 3.68
N SER A 191 -23.20 -14.77 3.97
CA SER A 191 -22.07 -15.58 3.53
C SER A 191 -22.48 -17.02 3.30
N TRP A 192 -21.94 -17.66 2.26
CA TRP A 192 -22.21 -19.06 1.92
C TRP A 192 -21.07 -19.67 1.11
N TRP A 193 -20.86 -20.97 1.28
CA TRP A 193 -19.91 -21.71 0.45
C TRP A 193 -20.50 -22.01 -0.93
N SER A 194 -19.66 -22.26 -1.92
CA SER A 194 -20.05 -22.80 -3.21
C SER A 194 -19.06 -23.85 -3.68
N GLU A 195 -19.62 -24.86 -4.34
CA GLU A 195 -18.91 -25.93 -5.04
C GLU A 195 -19.13 -25.70 -6.55
N GLY A 196 -18.14 -25.13 -7.22
CA GLY A 196 -18.35 -24.55 -8.54
C GLY A 196 -19.34 -23.40 -8.49
N ASP A 197 -20.48 -23.54 -9.18
CA ASP A 197 -21.57 -22.56 -9.19
C ASP A 197 -22.72 -22.93 -8.24
N ALA A 198 -22.67 -24.10 -7.59
CA ALA A 198 -23.72 -24.58 -6.71
C ALA A 198 -23.53 -24.03 -5.27
N PRO A 199 -24.49 -23.27 -4.72
CA PRO A 199 -24.38 -22.76 -3.35
C PRO A 199 -24.60 -23.88 -2.32
N ARG A 200 -23.81 -23.83 -1.24
CA ARG A 200 -23.81 -24.75 -0.10
C ARG A 200 -24.05 -23.98 1.19
N TYR A 201 -25.33 -23.87 1.55
CA TYR A 201 -25.78 -23.20 2.78
C TYR A 201 -25.76 -24.12 4.00
N ASP A 202 -25.54 -25.41 3.80
CA ASP A 202 -25.45 -26.46 4.82
C ASP A 202 -24.09 -26.48 5.54
N LEU A 203 -23.07 -25.90 4.93
CA LEU A 203 -21.71 -25.89 5.45
C LEU A 203 -21.49 -24.73 6.43
N ALA A 204 -20.75 -25.01 7.50
CA ALA A 204 -20.42 -24.00 8.47
C ALA A 204 -19.50 -22.93 7.86
N VAL A 205 -19.74 -21.67 8.21
CA VAL A 205 -18.96 -20.53 7.71
C VAL A 205 -17.95 -20.07 8.76
N PRO A 206 -16.72 -19.73 8.35
CA PRO A 206 -15.73 -19.15 9.25
C PRO A 206 -16.10 -17.74 9.67
N GLN A 207 -15.37 -17.20 10.63
CA GLN A 207 -15.40 -15.79 10.95
C GLN A 207 -14.83 -14.96 9.78
N ILE A 208 -15.55 -13.92 9.36
CA ILE A 208 -15.16 -13.11 8.20
C ILE A 208 -14.71 -11.73 8.64
N GLN A 209 -13.42 -11.47 8.43
CA GLN A 209 -12.80 -10.18 8.63
C GLN A 209 -12.80 -9.37 7.34
N ILE A 210 -13.55 -8.26 7.29
CA ILE A 210 -13.49 -7.31 6.17
C ILE A 210 -12.20 -6.49 6.29
N MET A 211 -11.41 -6.44 5.21
CA MET A 211 -10.16 -5.68 5.14
C MET A 211 -10.20 -4.62 4.04
N ALA A 212 -9.50 -3.52 4.27
CA ALA A 212 -9.15 -2.61 3.18
C ALA A 212 -8.00 -3.20 2.35
N PRO A 213 -7.94 -2.93 1.04
CA PRO A 213 -6.79 -3.36 0.24
C PRO A 213 -5.51 -2.67 0.75
N PRO A 214 -4.32 -3.22 0.46
CA PRO A 214 -3.06 -2.61 0.88
C PRO A 214 -2.91 -1.18 0.36
N ARG A 215 -2.68 -0.22 1.25
CA ARG A 215 -2.26 1.13 0.90
C ARG A 215 -0.77 1.12 0.59
N ILE A 216 -0.44 1.47 -0.64
CA ILE A 216 0.95 1.71 -1.00
C ILE A 216 1.34 3.11 -0.54
N ARG A 217 2.47 3.21 0.17
CA ARG A 217 3.04 4.50 0.55
C ARG A 217 3.47 5.26 -0.72
N ARG A 218 3.10 6.53 -0.80
CA ARG A 218 3.47 7.45 -1.89
C ARG A 218 4.77 8.18 -1.53
N VAL A 219 5.45 8.78 -2.51
CA VAL A 219 6.60 9.69 -2.24
C VAL A 219 6.19 10.80 -1.28
N SER A 220 4.96 11.32 -1.38
CA SER A 220 4.43 12.31 -0.42
C SER A 220 4.30 11.80 1.01
N ASP A 221 4.24 10.49 1.22
CA ASP A 221 4.23 9.87 2.55
C ASP A 221 5.64 9.77 3.14
N TYR A 222 6.68 10.06 2.35
CA TYR A 222 8.08 10.11 2.78
C TYR A 222 8.59 11.56 2.73
N PRO A 223 9.46 11.97 3.67
CA PRO A 223 10.14 13.26 3.60
C PRO A 223 11.31 13.22 2.60
N GLU A 224 11.11 12.62 1.43
CA GLU A 224 12.13 12.55 0.37
C GLU A 224 12.21 13.92 -0.32
N GLN A 225 13.35 14.60 -0.14
CA GLN A 225 13.66 15.84 -0.83
C GLN A 225 14.75 15.60 -1.87
N VAL A 226 14.68 16.33 -2.98
CA VAL A 226 15.78 16.36 -3.95
C VAL A 226 16.99 16.97 -3.26
N GLN A 227 18.03 16.18 -3.05
CA GLN A 227 19.26 16.63 -2.43
C GLN A 227 20.06 17.47 -3.42
N ARG A 228 20.81 18.46 -2.94
CA ARG A 228 21.70 19.27 -3.77
C ARG A 228 23.12 18.81 -3.47
N MET A 229 23.87 18.45 -4.51
CA MET A 229 25.19 17.85 -4.38
C MET A 229 26.11 18.38 -5.47
N VAL A 230 27.39 18.54 -5.15
CA VAL A 230 28.41 18.81 -6.16
C VAL A 230 28.60 17.59 -7.08
N ALA A 231 28.99 17.80 -8.34
CA ALA A 231 29.04 16.74 -9.35
C ALA A 231 29.78 15.46 -8.92
N ARG A 232 30.94 15.59 -8.28
CA ARG A 232 31.75 14.45 -7.81
C ARG A 232 31.08 13.67 -6.67
N GLU A 233 30.42 14.38 -5.76
CA GLU A 233 29.69 13.77 -4.65
C GLU A 233 28.45 13.04 -5.17
N ALA A 234 27.67 13.69 -6.05
CA ALA A 234 26.51 13.09 -6.70
C ALA A 234 26.86 11.81 -7.47
N GLU A 235 28.02 11.79 -8.13
CA GLU A 235 28.52 10.60 -8.83
C GLU A 235 28.86 9.47 -7.85
N THR A 236 29.67 9.74 -6.83
CA THR A 236 30.07 8.75 -5.82
C THR A 236 28.86 8.19 -5.08
N TRP A 237 27.89 9.05 -4.79
CA TRP A 237 26.62 8.69 -4.16
C TRP A 237 25.78 7.78 -5.07
N ALA A 238 25.60 8.14 -6.35
CA ALA A 238 24.82 7.34 -7.30
C ALA A 238 25.45 5.97 -7.60
N GLN A 239 26.77 5.84 -7.50
CA GLN A 239 27.49 4.57 -7.67
C GLN A 239 27.13 3.51 -6.62
N GLN A 240 26.50 3.89 -5.51
CA GLN A 240 26.00 2.96 -4.49
C GLN A 240 24.76 2.18 -4.95
N GLY A 241 24.17 2.54 -6.09
CA GLY A 241 23.02 1.86 -6.68
C GLY A 241 23.27 1.33 -8.09
N GLU A 242 22.20 0.82 -8.68
CA GLU A 242 22.20 0.18 -9.99
C GLU A 242 22.05 1.18 -11.16
N VAL A 243 21.61 2.42 -10.86
CA VAL A 243 21.36 3.45 -11.87
C VAL A 243 22.51 4.46 -11.92
N ARG A 244 23.26 4.44 -13.02
CA ARG A 244 24.47 5.27 -13.22
C ARG A 244 24.33 6.40 -14.25
N GLY A 245 23.12 6.61 -14.78
CA GLY A 245 22.85 7.61 -15.82
C GLY A 245 22.82 9.04 -15.28
N LEU A 246 22.93 10.02 -16.18
CA LEU A 246 22.60 11.43 -15.92
C LEU A 246 21.20 11.68 -16.44
N PHE A 247 20.37 12.36 -15.66
CA PHE A 247 18.97 12.55 -16.01
C PHE A 247 18.56 14.01 -16.00
N ARG A 248 17.54 14.33 -16.80
CA ARG A 248 16.74 15.54 -16.65
C ARG A 248 15.42 15.19 -15.98
N MET A 249 14.93 16.08 -15.13
CA MET A 249 13.62 15.96 -14.49
C MET A 249 12.67 17.01 -15.08
N PRO A 250 11.75 16.63 -16.00
CA PRO A 250 10.87 17.59 -16.66
C PRO A 250 9.92 18.30 -15.69
N ASN A 251 9.47 17.59 -14.65
CA ASN A 251 8.59 18.12 -13.62
C ASN A 251 8.85 17.38 -12.30
N PRO A 252 9.15 18.10 -11.20
CA PRO A 252 9.44 17.51 -9.89
C PRO A 252 8.22 16.92 -9.19
N ALA A 253 7.00 17.24 -9.62
CA ALA A 253 5.79 16.71 -9.02
C ALA A 253 5.57 15.23 -9.40
N GLN A 254 5.01 14.46 -8.47
CA GLN A 254 4.53 13.11 -8.76
C GLN A 254 3.49 13.14 -9.87
N GLN A 255 3.71 12.29 -10.87
CA GLN A 255 2.84 12.15 -12.03
C GLN A 255 2.31 10.72 -12.13
N ARG A 256 1.19 10.56 -12.84
CA ARG A 256 0.72 9.24 -13.25
C ARG A 256 1.61 8.73 -14.38
N THR A 257 2.33 7.64 -14.12
CA THR A 257 3.22 6.98 -15.07
C THR A 257 2.73 5.56 -15.37
N ILE A 258 3.45 4.83 -16.23
CA ILE A 258 3.13 3.42 -16.48
C ILE A 258 3.36 2.55 -15.24
N ALA A 259 4.25 2.94 -14.33
CA ALA A 259 4.56 2.24 -13.08
C ALA A 259 3.72 2.73 -11.88
N GLY A 260 2.58 3.39 -12.14
CA GLY A 260 1.80 4.08 -11.11
C GLY A 260 2.27 5.51 -10.86
N ARG A 261 2.08 6.05 -9.66
CA ARG A 261 2.49 7.41 -9.30
C ARG A 261 3.97 7.49 -8.96
N GLY A 262 4.71 8.32 -9.69
CA GLY A 262 6.15 8.54 -9.47
C GLY A 262 6.67 9.78 -10.17
N ILE A 263 7.97 10.04 -10.03
CA ILE A 263 8.66 11.16 -10.68
C ILE A 263 9.45 10.61 -11.87
N PRO A 264 9.10 10.97 -13.11
CA PRO A 264 9.84 10.52 -14.29
C PRO A 264 11.11 11.37 -14.49
N LEU A 265 12.26 10.71 -14.66
CA LEU A 265 13.51 11.32 -15.10
C LEU A 265 13.98 10.66 -16.40
N ILE A 266 14.52 11.46 -17.32
CA ILE A 266 14.86 11.02 -18.67
C ILE A 266 16.37 11.10 -18.83
N GLU A 267 17.00 10.00 -19.25
CA GLU A 267 18.45 9.93 -19.39
C GLU A 267 18.92 10.91 -20.48
N VAL A 268 20.01 11.60 -20.20
CA VAL A 268 20.69 12.50 -21.12
C VAL A 268 21.89 11.76 -21.70
N SER A 269 22.02 11.74 -23.03
CA SER A 269 23.19 11.14 -23.68
C SER A 269 24.48 11.88 -23.31
N ALA A 270 25.63 11.20 -23.32
CA ALA A 270 26.93 11.81 -23.03
C ALA A 270 27.22 13.03 -23.95
N ILE A 271 26.88 12.93 -25.24
CA ILE A 271 26.97 14.03 -26.20
C ILE A 271 26.00 15.17 -25.85
N GLY A 272 24.77 14.84 -25.41
CA GLY A 272 23.78 15.82 -24.96
C GLY A 272 24.15 16.51 -23.65
N ALA A 273 24.93 15.87 -22.78
CA ALA A 273 25.51 16.48 -21.60
C ALA A 273 26.69 17.41 -21.96
N LEU A 274 27.55 16.99 -22.90
CA LEU A 274 28.73 17.75 -23.33
C LEU A 274 28.37 19.02 -24.12
N LEU A 275 27.41 18.94 -25.06
CA LEU A 275 26.94 20.07 -25.87
C LEU A 275 26.23 21.17 -25.05
N ARG A 276 25.92 20.93 -23.78
CA ARG A 276 25.16 21.86 -22.92
C ARG A 276 25.97 22.66 -21.93
N LEU A 277 27.26 22.36 -21.78
CA LEU A 277 28.23 23.27 -21.17
C LEU A 277 28.27 24.64 -21.92
N GLY A 278 27.69 24.73 -23.12
CA GLY A 278 27.62 25.92 -23.97
C GLY A 278 26.37 26.81 -23.89
N GLY A 279 25.47 26.69 -22.88
CA GLY A 279 24.57 27.82 -22.57
C GLY A 279 23.04 27.61 -22.45
N ALA A 280 22.53 26.38 -22.23
CA ALA A 280 21.11 26.19 -21.87
C ALA A 280 20.97 25.32 -20.60
N VAL A 281 20.76 25.97 -19.47
CA VAL A 281 20.78 25.40 -18.10
C VAL A 281 19.56 24.50 -17.86
N GLN A 282 19.58 23.26 -18.37
CA GLN A 282 18.72 22.22 -17.82
C GLN A 282 19.42 21.61 -16.61
N ARG A 283 18.79 21.70 -15.44
CA ARG A 283 19.22 21.04 -14.21
C ARG A 283 19.40 19.53 -14.47
N LEU A 284 20.57 19.02 -14.09
CA LEU A 284 20.92 17.61 -14.20
C LEU A 284 20.75 16.92 -12.86
N TYR A 285 20.35 15.66 -12.93
CA TYR A 285 20.03 14.86 -11.76
C TYR A 285 20.73 13.51 -11.82
N ARG A 286 21.11 13.02 -10.65
CA ARG A 286 21.42 11.61 -10.40
C ARG A 286 20.27 10.99 -9.61
N VAL A 287 20.15 9.67 -9.72
CA VAL A 287 19.16 8.90 -8.97
C VAL A 287 19.84 7.71 -8.34
N LEU A 288 19.60 7.50 -7.05
CA LEU A 288 20.04 6.32 -6.34
C LEU A 288 18.86 5.35 -6.22
N MET A 289 19.01 4.19 -6.86
CA MET A 289 18.10 3.04 -6.76
C MET A 289 18.95 1.81 -6.51
N HIS A 290 18.68 1.08 -5.44
CA HIS A 290 19.39 -0.15 -5.08
C HIS A 290 18.75 -1.39 -5.72
N ARG A 291 17.43 -1.39 -5.90
CA ARG A 291 16.71 -2.51 -6.52
C ARG A 291 15.65 -2.02 -7.52
N PRO A 292 16.06 -1.43 -8.65
CA PRO A 292 15.11 -1.04 -9.67
C PRO A 292 14.59 -2.26 -10.44
N LEU A 293 13.31 -2.22 -10.82
CA LEU A 293 12.80 -3.10 -11.86
C LEU A 293 13.27 -2.58 -13.21
N VAL A 294 14.03 -3.37 -13.97
CA VAL A 294 14.45 -3.03 -15.34
C VAL A 294 13.47 -3.62 -16.34
N CYS A 295 12.82 -2.77 -17.14
CA CYS A 295 11.85 -3.18 -18.16
C CYS A 295 12.36 -2.85 -19.56
N ARG A 296 12.42 -3.87 -20.42
CA ARG A 296 12.73 -3.72 -21.85
C ARG A 296 11.47 -3.45 -22.66
N SER A 297 11.66 -3.09 -23.94
CA SER A 297 10.54 -2.90 -24.85
C SER A 297 9.73 -4.21 -24.99
N GLY A 298 8.41 -4.12 -24.87
CA GLY A 298 7.51 -5.27 -24.98
C GLY A 298 7.35 -6.14 -23.73
N ASP A 299 8.16 -5.95 -22.68
CA ASP A 299 8.03 -6.72 -21.43
C ASP A 299 6.86 -6.24 -20.56
N TRP A 300 6.61 -4.92 -20.57
CA TRP A 300 5.62 -4.30 -19.69
C TRP A 300 4.21 -4.92 -19.78
N PRO A 301 3.65 -5.21 -20.97
CA PRO A 301 2.34 -5.88 -21.08
C PRO A 301 2.32 -7.29 -20.46
N LYS A 302 3.41 -8.06 -20.58
CA LYS A 302 3.52 -9.39 -19.96
C LYS A 302 3.57 -9.25 -18.43
N LEU A 303 4.38 -8.31 -17.94
CA LEU A 303 4.50 -8.05 -16.51
C LEU A 303 3.18 -7.58 -15.91
N LYS A 304 2.46 -6.68 -16.60
CA LYS A 304 1.15 -6.20 -16.15
C LYS A 304 0.12 -7.33 -16.01
N ARG A 305 0.14 -8.31 -16.92
CA ARG A 305 -0.71 -9.51 -16.82
C ARG A 305 -0.34 -10.36 -15.60
N ARG A 306 0.95 -10.54 -15.33
CA ARG A 306 1.44 -11.22 -14.12
C ARG A 306 1.01 -10.49 -12.85
N MET A 307 1.18 -9.17 -12.79
CA MET A 307 0.73 -8.35 -11.66
C MET A 307 -0.77 -8.52 -11.38
N ALA A 308 -1.59 -8.54 -12.44
CA ALA A 308 -3.03 -8.76 -12.33
C ALA A 308 -3.37 -10.17 -11.84
N HIS A 309 -2.67 -11.18 -12.35
CA HIS A 309 -2.81 -12.56 -11.89
C HIS A 309 -2.45 -12.70 -10.41
N ASP A 310 -1.31 -12.15 -9.99
CA ASP A 310 -0.82 -12.22 -8.61
C ASP A 310 -1.76 -11.47 -7.63
N ALA A 311 -2.35 -10.35 -8.06
CA ALA A 311 -3.35 -9.62 -7.27
C ALA A 311 -4.66 -10.40 -7.18
N ALA A 312 -5.15 -10.93 -8.30
CA ALA A 312 -6.37 -11.74 -8.35
C ALA A 312 -6.23 -13.01 -7.49
N GLY A 313 -5.05 -13.63 -7.47
CA GLY A 313 -4.73 -14.77 -6.61
C GLY A 313 -4.75 -14.47 -5.11
N LEU A 314 -4.89 -13.21 -4.71
CA LEU A 314 -5.08 -12.79 -3.32
C LEU A 314 -6.45 -12.13 -3.09
N GLY A 315 -7.38 -12.22 -4.05
CA GLY A 315 -8.69 -11.56 -3.98
C GLY A 315 -8.60 -10.03 -4.00
N LEU A 316 -7.48 -9.47 -4.48
CA LEU A 316 -7.29 -8.03 -4.59
C LEU A 316 -7.87 -7.51 -5.91
N ASP A 317 -9.04 -6.90 -5.81
CA ASP A 317 -9.68 -6.18 -6.91
C ASP A 317 -9.31 -4.69 -6.82
N MET A 318 -8.21 -4.36 -7.50
CA MET A 318 -7.56 -3.05 -7.46
C MET A 318 -7.52 -2.43 -8.85
N ARG A 319 -7.64 -1.10 -8.91
CA ARG A 319 -7.36 -0.35 -10.15
C ARG A 319 -5.92 -0.57 -10.59
N ALA A 320 -5.70 -0.57 -11.91
CA ALA A 320 -4.40 -0.88 -12.52
C ALA A 320 -3.21 -0.17 -11.87
N ASP A 321 -3.30 1.15 -11.62
CA ASP A 321 -2.21 1.91 -10.99
C ASP A 321 -1.88 1.39 -9.58
N ALA A 322 -2.91 1.14 -8.76
CA ALA A 322 -2.74 0.68 -7.38
C ALA A 322 -2.23 -0.77 -7.35
N MET A 323 -2.66 -1.61 -8.28
CA MET A 323 -2.16 -2.97 -8.47
C MET A 323 -0.66 -2.98 -8.81
N ILE A 324 -0.24 -2.14 -9.78
CA ILE A 324 1.18 -2.02 -10.17
C ILE A 324 2.01 -1.54 -9.00
N GLU A 325 1.54 -0.49 -8.32
CA GLU A 325 2.19 0.03 -7.11
C GLU A 325 2.33 -1.06 -6.04
N TRP A 326 1.25 -1.78 -5.73
CA TRP A 326 1.28 -2.86 -4.73
C TRP A 326 2.29 -3.94 -5.10
N TRP A 327 2.27 -4.39 -6.36
CA TRP A 327 3.16 -5.46 -6.82
C TRP A 327 4.62 -5.04 -6.73
N LEU A 328 4.95 -3.81 -7.15
CA LEU A 328 6.31 -3.28 -7.03
C LEU A 328 6.76 -3.21 -5.57
N ASP A 329 5.85 -2.89 -4.64
CA ASP A 329 6.14 -2.84 -3.20
C ASP A 329 6.40 -4.21 -2.61
N ARG A 330 5.51 -5.17 -2.92
CA ARG A 330 5.61 -6.56 -2.51
C ARG A 330 6.93 -7.19 -2.93
N GLU A 331 7.36 -6.92 -4.17
CA GLU A 331 8.61 -7.46 -4.70
C GLU A 331 9.85 -6.68 -4.22
N GLY A 332 9.68 -5.59 -3.48
CA GLY A 332 10.76 -4.79 -2.90
C GLY A 332 11.48 -3.90 -3.91
N TYR A 333 10.84 -3.56 -5.04
CA TYR A 333 11.42 -2.63 -6.00
C TYR A 333 11.31 -1.19 -5.50
N ASP A 334 12.41 -0.45 -5.59
CA ASP A 334 12.49 0.95 -5.17
C ASP A 334 12.30 1.95 -6.31
N GLY A 335 12.19 1.47 -7.55
CA GLY A 335 11.97 2.29 -8.75
C GLY A 335 11.80 1.43 -9.99
N VAL A 336 11.55 2.06 -11.13
CA VAL A 336 11.51 1.38 -12.43
C VAL A 336 12.45 2.05 -13.41
N VAL A 337 13.30 1.26 -14.05
CA VAL A 337 14.11 1.65 -15.20
C VAL A 337 13.42 1.15 -16.46
N LEU A 338 13.16 2.05 -17.39
CA LEU A 338 12.55 1.79 -18.68
C LEU A 338 13.64 1.95 -19.74
N GLU A 339 13.98 0.85 -20.41
CA GLU A 339 14.93 0.89 -21.50
C GLU A 339 14.37 1.64 -22.71
N ARG A 340 15.27 2.05 -23.62
CA ARG A 340 14.87 2.74 -24.85
C ARG A 340 13.83 1.91 -25.61
N GLY A 341 12.74 2.57 -26.02
CA GLY A 341 11.63 1.92 -26.72
C GLY A 341 10.62 1.21 -25.81
N ALA A 342 10.81 1.21 -24.49
CA ALA A 342 9.80 0.75 -23.52
C ALA A 342 8.83 1.87 -23.08
N HIS A 343 9.05 3.12 -23.55
CA HIS A 343 8.32 4.28 -23.06
C HIS A 343 8.14 5.39 -24.11
N ARG A 344 7.18 6.29 -23.85
CA ARG A 344 6.88 7.46 -24.71
C ARG A 344 7.73 8.72 -24.44
N TYR A 345 8.61 8.70 -23.44
CA TYR A 345 9.39 9.87 -22.99
C TYR A 345 10.54 10.33 -23.93
N GLY A 346 10.68 9.78 -25.14
CA GLY A 346 11.71 10.17 -26.12
C GLY A 346 12.97 9.28 -26.14
N GLY A 347 14.07 9.78 -26.73
CA GLY A 347 15.30 9.02 -27.00
C GLY A 347 16.24 8.91 -25.80
N GLY A 348 16.24 7.75 -25.14
CA GLY A 348 17.11 7.41 -24.00
C GLY A 348 16.44 6.34 -23.14
N ARG A 349 17.08 5.96 -22.02
CA ARG A 349 16.39 5.26 -20.92
C ARG A 349 15.59 6.28 -20.11
N ALA A 350 14.55 5.84 -19.42
CA ALA A 350 13.85 6.66 -18.44
C ALA A 350 13.83 5.93 -17.10
N VAL A 351 13.84 6.68 -16.02
CA VAL A 351 13.62 6.13 -14.68
C VAL A 351 12.37 6.75 -14.08
N ILE A 352 11.60 5.94 -13.37
CA ILE A 352 10.46 6.37 -12.58
C ILE A 352 10.86 6.16 -11.13
N ALA A 353 11.18 7.25 -10.45
CA ALA A 353 11.51 7.26 -9.04
C ALA A 353 10.23 7.28 -8.18
N PHE A 354 10.17 6.41 -7.18
CA PHE A 354 9.14 6.42 -6.14
C PHE A 354 9.65 5.83 -4.82
N ARG A 355 9.02 6.19 -3.70
CA ARG A 355 9.15 5.59 -2.35
C ARG A 355 10.51 5.64 -1.65
N ARG A 356 11.49 4.89 -2.16
CA ARG A 356 12.83 4.66 -1.58
C ARG A 356 13.93 5.10 -2.54
N SER A 357 13.56 5.49 -3.76
CA SER A 357 14.45 6.13 -4.72
C SER A 357 14.84 7.51 -4.20
N GLN A 358 16.14 7.80 -4.21
CA GLN A 358 16.62 9.14 -3.87
C GLN A 358 17.04 9.89 -5.13
N ILE A 359 16.85 11.21 -5.16
CA ILE A 359 17.20 12.07 -6.30
C ILE A 359 18.15 13.16 -5.83
N ALA A 360 19.25 13.36 -6.56
CA ALA A 360 20.18 14.45 -6.32
C ALA A 360 20.23 15.39 -7.53
N LEU A 361 20.04 16.68 -7.30
CA LEU A 361 20.37 17.78 -8.22
C LEU A 361 21.88 17.99 -8.19
N ILE A 362 22.49 17.96 -9.37
CA ILE A 362 23.91 18.27 -9.55
C ILE A 362 24.07 19.80 -9.55
N GLU A 363 24.90 20.29 -8.64
CA GLU A 363 25.38 21.67 -8.60
C GLU A 363 26.71 21.77 -9.36
N GLY A 364 26.85 22.88 -10.11
CA GLY A 364 28.00 23.16 -10.96
C GLY A 364 29.24 23.57 -10.18
#